data_AF-S3BGK2-F1
#
_entry.id   AF-S3BGK2-F1
#
_cell.length_a   1.000
_cell.length_b   1.000
_cell.length_c   1.000
_cell.angle_alpha   90.00
_cell.angle_beta   90.00
_cell.angle_gamma   90.00
#
_symmetry.space_group_name_H-M   'P 1'
#
loop_
_entity.id
_entity.type
_entity.pdbx_description
1 polymer ?
#
loop_
_entity_poly.entity_id
_entity_poly.type
_entity_poly.pdbx_seq_one_letter_code
_entity_poly.pdbx_strand_id
1 'polypeptide(L)'
;MGMNGADLARLRELASKFDGDANQLQGLITSLQTACNDSGGYWTGGKAQQFRAEWESLKPTFDRFVETLRDAGRAARTNADNIDHATN
;
A
#
# COMPACT_ATOMS: atom_id res chain seq x y z
N MET A 1 -2.34 6.39 -31.21
CA MET A 1 -3.16 6.95 -30.12
C MET A 1 -4.56 6.40 -30.30
N GLY A 2 -4.93 5.40 -29.49
CA GLY A 2 -6.20 4.68 -29.61
C GLY A 2 -7.37 5.55 -29.17
N MET A 3 -8.39 5.60 -30.01
CA MET A 3 -9.44 6.61 -30.09
C MET A 3 -10.58 6.39 -29.08
N ASN A 4 -10.25 6.04 -27.82
CA ASN A 4 -11.19 5.53 -26.82
C ASN A 4 -11.02 6.22 -25.46
N GLY A 5 -11.19 7.53 -25.34
CA GLY A 5 -11.35 8.27 -24.06
C GLY A 5 -10.21 8.24 -23.01
N ALA A 6 -9.26 7.30 -23.08
CA ALA A 6 -8.12 7.12 -22.20
C ALA A 6 -7.04 6.25 -22.88
N ASP A 7 -5.79 6.47 -22.51
CA ASP A 7 -4.68 5.59 -22.89
C ASP A 7 -4.69 4.35 -21.97
N LEU A 8 -5.26 3.25 -22.48
CA LEU A 8 -5.41 1.97 -21.74
C LEU A 8 -4.08 1.43 -21.20
N ALA A 9 -3.00 1.61 -21.95
CA ALA A 9 -1.67 1.17 -21.52
C ALA A 9 -1.21 1.98 -20.30
N ARG A 10 -1.42 3.30 -20.31
CA ARG A 10 -1.12 4.15 -19.15
C ARG A 10 -1.98 3.87 -17.94
N LEU A 11 -3.26 3.48 -18.10
CA LEU A 11 -4.10 3.07 -16.97
C LEU A 11 -3.60 1.76 -16.34
N ARG A 12 -3.18 0.79 -17.16
CA ARG A 12 -2.58 -0.45 -16.67
C ARG A 12 -1.21 -0.22 -16.00
N GLU A 13 -0.42 0.71 -16.51
CA GLU A 13 0.82 1.17 -15.88
C GLU A 13 0.55 1.84 -14.52
N LEU A 14 -0.45 2.74 -14.46
CA LEU A 14 -0.87 3.39 -13.22
C LEU A 14 -1.31 2.37 -12.17
N ALA A 15 -2.13 1.39 -12.56
CA ALA A 15 -2.55 0.31 -11.67
C ALA A 15 -1.34 -0.48 -11.11
N SER A 16 -0.38 -0.79 -11.97
CA SER A 16 0.86 -1.51 -11.58
C SER A 16 1.71 -0.69 -10.62
N LYS A 17 1.77 0.64 -10.80
CA LYS A 17 2.48 1.54 -9.89
C LYS A 17 1.86 1.53 -8.49
N PHE A 18 0.53 1.64 -8.39
CA PHE A 18 -0.17 1.58 -7.11
C PHE A 18 0.06 0.26 -6.37
N ASP A 19 0.01 -0.87 -7.09
CA ASP A 19 0.31 -2.19 -6.52
C ASP A 19 1.76 -2.28 -6.03
N GLY A 20 2.71 -1.78 -6.82
CA GLY A 20 4.13 -1.76 -6.48
C GLY A 20 4.40 -0.97 -5.20
N ASP A 21 3.90 0.27 -5.14
CA ASP A 21 4.07 1.15 -3.98
C ASP A 21 3.37 0.58 -2.74
N ALA A 22 2.20 -0.05 -2.89
CA ALA A 22 1.51 -0.74 -1.79
C ALA A 22 2.34 -1.90 -1.23
N ASN A 23 2.98 -2.70 -2.09
CA ASN A 23 3.84 -3.79 -1.66
C ASN A 23 5.11 -3.30 -0.97
N GLN A 24 5.72 -2.22 -1.47
CA GLN A 24 6.87 -1.59 -0.82
C GLN A 24 6.51 -1.06 0.57
N LEU A 25 5.37 -0.36 0.70
CA LEU A 25 4.88 0.13 1.99
C LEU A 25 4.60 -1.02 2.95
N GLN A 26 3.97 -2.10 2.49
CA GLN A 26 3.72 -3.29 3.30
C GLN A 26 5.03 -3.88 3.84
N GLY A 27 6.04 -4.01 2.97
CA GLY A 27 7.36 -4.50 3.37
C GLY A 27 8.03 -3.61 4.42
N LEU A 28 7.94 -2.28 4.26
CA LEU A 28 8.45 -1.32 5.23
C LEU A 28 7.76 -1.47 6.59
N ILE A 29 6.43 -1.57 6.63
CA ILE A 29 5.66 -1.76 7.87
C ILE A 29 6.12 -3.03 8.59
N THR A 30 6.27 -4.15 7.87
CA THR A 30 6.73 -5.42 8.44
C THR A 30 8.16 -5.33 8.98
N SER A 31 9.05 -4.65 8.26
CA SER A 31 10.43 -4.42 8.72
C SER A 31 10.46 -3.60 10.00
N LEU A 32 9.67 -2.53 10.08
CA LEU A 32 9.60 -1.66 11.26
C LEU A 32 8.99 -2.39 12.46
N GLN A 33 7.94 -3.19 12.25
CA GLN A 33 7.36 -4.03 13.31
C GLN A 33 8.40 -5.00 13.89
N THR A 34 9.20 -5.63 13.03
CA THR A 34 10.26 -6.56 13.46
C THR A 34 11.28 -5.84 14.32
N ALA A 35 11.76 -4.67 13.87
CA ALA A 35 12.68 -3.84 14.65
C ALA A 35 12.09 -3.39 16.00
N CYS A 36 10.80 -3.04 16.04
CA CYS A 36 10.11 -2.68 17.28
C CYS A 36 10.05 -3.87 18.26
N ASN A 37 9.81 -5.07 17.77
CA ASN A 37 9.81 -6.29 18.60
C ASN A 37 11.23 -6.60 19.12
N ASP A 38 12.23 -6.58 18.25
CA ASP A 38 13.63 -6.88 18.58
C ASP A 38 14.22 -5.88 19.58
N SER A 39 13.69 -4.64 19.58
CA SER A 39 14.11 -3.60 20.53
C SER A 39 13.97 -4.00 22.00
N GLY A 40 13.15 -5.00 22.33
CA GLY A 40 13.03 -5.52 23.69
C GLY A 40 14.35 -6.01 24.29
N GLY A 41 15.30 -6.45 23.45
CA GLY A 41 16.60 -6.95 23.90
C GLY A 41 17.59 -5.87 24.34
N TYR A 42 17.43 -4.63 23.88
CA TYR A 42 18.41 -3.55 24.13
C TYR A 42 17.79 -2.24 24.62
N TRP A 43 16.47 -2.10 24.59
CA TRP A 43 15.77 -0.90 25.06
C TRP A 43 14.61 -1.30 25.98
N THR A 44 14.77 -1.08 27.28
CA THR A 44 13.82 -1.52 28.31
C THR A 44 13.29 -0.34 29.13
N GLY A 45 12.35 -0.61 30.03
CA GLY A 45 11.71 0.39 30.90
C GLY A 45 10.42 0.99 30.34
N GLY A 46 9.76 1.83 31.14
CA GLY A 46 8.40 2.33 30.86
C GLY A 46 8.27 3.10 29.55
N LYS A 47 9.25 3.95 29.20
CA LYS A 47 9.23 4.69 27.93
C LYS A 47 9.32 3.77 26.71
N ALA A 48 10.09 2.69 26.80
CA ALA A 48 10.21 1.71 25.74
C ALA A 48 8.89 0.95 25.54
N GLN A 49 8.21 0.60 26.63
CA GLN A 49 6.89 -0.03 26.59
C GLN A 49 5.83 0.91 26.00
N GLN A 50 5.84 2.19 26.42
CA GLN A 50 4.95 3.21 25.88
C GLN A 50 5.11 3.36 24.36
N PHE A 51 6.35 3.50 23.88
CA PHE A 51 6.62 3.59 22.44
C PHE A 51 6.07 2.39 21.65
N ARG A 52 6.26 1.16 22.16
CA ARG A 52 5.75 -0.05 21.49
C ARG A 52 4.23 -0.08 21.45
N ALA A 53 3.57 0.32 22.54
CA ALA A 53 2.12 0.44 22.58
C ALA A 53 1.59 1.50 21.61
N GLU A 54 2.27 2.65 21.51
CA GLU A 54 1.95 3.69 20.53
C GLU A 54 2.13 3.17 19.10
N TRP A 55 3.22 2.45 18.82
CA TRP A 55 3.44 1.82 17.51
C TRP A 55 2.36 0.80 17.16
N GLU A 56 1.99 -0.09 18.08
CA GLU A 56 0.90 -1.05 17.89
C GLU A 56 -0.43 -0.36 17.61
N SER A 57 -0.69 0.80 18.23
CA SER A 57 -1.89 1.59 17.97
C SER A 57 -1.87 2.28 16.60
N LEU A 58 -0.67 2.65 16.11
CA LEU A 58 -0.50 3.38 14.85
C LEU A 58 -0.48 2.44 13.63
N LYS A 59 0.13 1.26 13.76
CA LYS A 59 0.32 0.29 12.67
C LYS A 59 -0.94 0.02 11.83
N PRO A 60 -2.15 -0.16 12.41
CA PRO A 60 -3.37 -0.37 11.63
C PRO A 60 -3.67 0.74 10.63
N THR A 61 -3.25 1.99 10.90
CA THR A 61 -3.40 3.11 9.96
C THR A 61 -2.58 2.90 8.69
N PHE A 62 -1.36 2.37 8.83
CA PHE A 62 -0.52 2.06 7.68
C PHE A 62 -1.03 0.84 6.90
N ASP A 63 -1.54 -0.17 7.60
CA ASP A 63 -2.19 -1.32 6.95
C ASP A 63 -3.39 -0.83 6.13
N ARG A 64 -4.20 0.08 6.67
CA ARG A 64 -5.32 0.69 5.94
C ARG A 64 -4.87 1.53 4.74
N PHE A 65 -3.72 2.17 4.83
CA PHE A 65 -3.15 2.90 3.70
C PHE A 65 -2.74 1.94 2.57
N VAL A 66 -2.10 0.80 2.90
CA VAL A 66 -1.79 -0.25 1.92
C VAL A 66 -3.06 -0.73 1.22
N GLU A 67 -4.13 -0.99 1.96
CA GLU A 67 -5.43 -1.37 1.38
C GLU A 67 -5.97 -0.31 0.43
N THR A 68 -5.90 0.96 0.82
CA THR A 68 -6.37 2.09 0.02
C THR A 68 -5.59 2.21 -1.31
N LEU A 69 -4.26 2.00 -1.27
CA LEU A 69 -3.45 1.98 -2.48
C LEU A 69 -3.82 0.82 -3.41
N ARG A 70 -4.08 -0.38 -2.85
CA ARG A 70 -4.55 -1.54 -3.62
C ARG A 70 -5.94 -1.30 -4.23
N ASP A 71 -6.84 -0.65 -3.51
CA ASP A 71 -8.15 -0.25 -4.03
C ASP A 71 -8.03 0.71 -5.21
N ALA A 72 -7.16 1.71 -5.11
CA ALA A 72 -6.89 2.63 -6.20
C ALA A 72 -6.30 1.92 -7.43
N GLY A 73 -5.34 1.01 -7.22
CA GLY A 73 -4.76 0.20 -8.30
C GLY A 73 -5.78 -0.74 -8.96
N ARG A 74 -6.70 -1.32 -8.18
CA ARG A 74 -7.83 -2.10 -8.72
C ARG A 74 -8.76 -1.22 -9.55
N ALA A 75 -9.16 -0.07 -9.04
CA ALA A 75 -10.05 0.85 -9.75
C ALA A 75 -9.47 1.29 -11.10
N ALA A 76 -8.18 1.60 -11.15
CA ALA A 76 -7.49 1.96 -12.40
C ALA A 76 -7.53 0.81 -13.44
N ARG A 77 -7.33 -0.45 -13.00
CA ARG A 77 -7.44 -1.64 -13.86
C ARG A 77 -8.87 -1.85 -14.35
N THR A 78 -9.84 -1.84 -13.45
CA THR A 78 -11.26 -2.00 -13.79
C THR A 78 -11.71 -0.95 -14.80
N ASN A 79 -11.28 0.31 -14.64
CA ASN A 79 -11.58 1.36 -15.60
C ASN A 79 -10.95 1.08 -16.97
N ALA A 80 -9.71 0.59 -17.02
CA ALA A 80 -9.08 0.21 -18.28
C ALA A 80 -9.86 -0.92 -18.97
N ASP A 81 -10.22 -1.97 -18.23
CA ASP A 81 -10.93 -3.12 -18.78
C ASP A 81 -12.34 -2.73 -19.26
N ASN A 82 -13.05 -1.89 -18.51
CA ASN A 82 -14.37 -1.38 -18.92
C ASN A 82 -14.30 -0.55 -20.22
N ILE A 83 -13.28 0.29 -20.39
CA ILE A 83 -13.09 1.07 -21.61
C ILE A 83 -12.75 0.14 -22.78
N ASP A 84 -11.86 -0.83 -22.58
CA ASP A 84 -11.48 -1.84 -23.58
C ASP A 84 -12.72 -2.64 -24.05
N HIS A 85 -13.60 -3.03 -23.13
CA HIS A 85 -14.86 -3.72 -23.44
C HIS A 85 -15.91 -2.84 -24.12
N ALA A 86 -15.97 -1.54 -23.80
CA ALA A 86 -16.96 -0.64 -24.39
C ALA A 86 -16.59 -0.19 -25.80
N THR A 87 -15.36 -0.41 -26.22
CA THR A 87 -14.81 0.14 -27.47
C THR A 87 -14.28 -0.90 -28.46
N ASN A 88 -14.39 -2.18 -28.11
CA ASN A 88 -14.24 -3.33 -29.01
C ASN A 88 -15.57 -4.08 -29.15
#